data_AF-A0A7M4DH93-F1
#
_entry.id   AF-A0A7M4DH93-F1
#
_cell.length_a   1.000
_cell.length_b   1.000
_cell.length_c   1.000
_cell.angle_alpha   90.00
_cell.angle_beta   90.00
_cell.angle_gamma   90.00
#
_symmetry.space_group_name_H-M   'P 1'
#
loop_
_entity.id
_entity.type
_entity.pdbx_description
1 polymer ?
#
loop_
_entity_poly.entity_id
_entity_poly.type
_entity_poly.pdbx_seq_one_letter_code
_entity_poly.pdbx_strand_id
1 'polypeptide(L)'
;MAVTALAEPDLLAYAGDLADELQAGVVRGSTGPTWRDRSPRARTGRGRSPHAVEDGDAGIAWALAELGRTLDRSDLLDLAVDASSRTLDGAARGGGVGLLTGLAGVACAVHRVGAAADSPELRQRARRAAASVRTDPRRHDLATGTAGHLLGLLVCEAPATAVTAATRRLRTAARHLSANTVCWPDADGRARTGLAHGTSGVILALAEAAARHPVLATDLVPLIDGGLRWESAWFEPEADAWSTPGSGPTGAPAAPSGHDAHATGDPWTGPVGIGLTRLRLLALRDQGLELATPRTNLVADVHAAVRASTRTARATTDLSLGHGAAGTWDLLASAAVGLDTQGYRSAAVDLAHEALAAHGTTVPGQGDDAGPGLLSGIAGTALALTAVATPRAGSASRLFLAGR
;
A
#
# COMPACT_ATOMS: atom_id res chain seq x y z
N MET A 1 36.27 5.34 -8.05
CA MET A 1 35.87 4.24 -8.95
C MET A 1 34.62 4.70 -9.68
N ALA A 2 34.64 4.73 -11.02
CA ALA A 2 33.44 5.02 -11.80
C ALA A 2 32.49 3.84 -11.65
N VAL A 3 31.35 4.04 -11.00
CA VAL A 3 30.26 3.08 -10.99
C VAL A 3 29.72 3.04 -12.42
N THR A 4 30.01 1.98 -13.16
CA THR A 4 29.36 1.71 -14.44
C THR A 4 27.86 1.66 -14.17
N ALA A 5 27.10 2.52 -14.85
CA ALA A 5 25.64 2.52 -14.78
C ALA A 5 25.14 1.12 -15.17
N LEU A 6 24.51 0.44 -14.22
CA LEU A 6 23.79 -0.79 -14.45
C LEU A 6 22.60 -0.48 -15.38
N ALA A 7 22.27 -1.42 -16.27
CA ALA A 7 21.17 -1.27 -17.21
C ALA A 7 19.85 -1.82 -16.62
N GLU A 8 18.69 -1.44 -17.16
CA GLU A 8 17.37 -1.97 -16.72
C GLU A 8 17.29 -3.51 -16.59
N PRO A 9 17.95 -4.32 -17.45
CA PRO A 9 18.05 -5.78 -17.27
C PRO A 9 18.63 -6.22 -15.92
N ASP A 10 19.50 -5.41 -15.32
CA ASP A 10 20.15 -5.73 -14.05
C ASP A 10 19.15 -5.65 -12.87
N LEU A 11 18.15 -4.76 -12.95
CA LEU A 11 17.10 -4.65 -11.92
C LEU A 11 16.15 -5.86 -11.96
N LEU A 12 15.82 -6.38 -13.15
CA LEU A 12 15.01 -7.59 -13.28
C LEU A 12 15.78 -8.83 -12.82
N ALA A 13 17.06 -8.93 -13.15
CA ALA A 13 17.92 -10.01 -12.66
C ALA A 13 17.96 -10.00 -11.13
N TYR A 14 18.18 -8.83 -10.52
CA TYR A 14 18.19 -8.69 -9.06
C TYR A 14 16.83 -9.06 -8.42
N ALA A 15 15.72 -8.64 -9.04
CA ALA A 15 14.39 -9.05 -8.58
C ALA A 15 14.18 -10.57 -8.67
N GLY A 16 14.77 -11.22 -9.69
CA GLY A 16 14.81 -12.66 -9.84
C GLY A 16 15.59 -13.35 -8.72
N ASP A 17 16.77 -12.84 -8.37
CA ASP A 17 17.58 -13.37 -7.27
C ASP A 17 16.82 -13.28 -5.93
N LEU A 18 16.12 -12.16 -5.67
CA LEU A 18 15.26 -12.02 -4.49
C LEU A 18 14.08 -12.99 -4.50
N ALA A 19 13.51 -13.27 -5.67
CA ALA A 19 12.43 -14.24 -5.81
C ALA A 19 12.91 -15.67 -5.54
N ASP A 20 14.11 -16.02 -5.99
CA ASP A 20 14.76 -17.30 -5.69
C ASP A 20 15.05 -17.43 -4.19
N GLU A 21 15.43 -16.34 -3.51
CA GLU A 21 15.58 -16.35 -2.05
C GLU A 21 14.24 -16.55 -1.32
N LEU A 22 13.17 -15.88 -1.76
CA LEU A 22 11.82 -16.14 -1.23
C LEU A 22 11.43 -17.61 -1.39
N GLN A 23 11.69 -18.19 -2.56
CA GLN A 23 11.40 -19.59 -2.84
C GLN A 23 12.24 -20.53 -1.95
N ALA A 24 13.54 -20.27 -1.80
CA ALA A 24 14.43 -21.04 -0.94
C ALA A 24 14.10 -20.92 0.55
N GLY A 25 13.52 -19.79 0.96
CA GLY A 25 13.08 -19.52 2.34
C GLY A 25 11.80 -20.26 2.76
N VAL A 26 11.12 -20.94 1.84
CA VAL A 26 9.84 -21.60 2.13
C VAL A 26 10.00 -22.74 3.13
N VAL A 27 9.11 -22.77 4.13
CA VAL A 27 8.96 -23.90 5.05
C VAL A 27 7.67 -24.63 4.71
N ARG A 28 7.78 -25.85 4.19
CA ARG A 28 6.62 -26.69 3.87
C ARG A 28 6.17 -27.45 5.11
N GLY A 29 5.01 -27.08 5.65
CA GLY A 29 4.34 -27.79 6.74
C GLY A 29 3.16 -28.63 6.27
N SER A 30 2.54 -29.38 7.18
CA SER A 30 1.33 -30.18 6.90
C SER A 30 0.12 -29.35 6.45
N THR A 31 0.16 -28.04 6.67
CA THR A 31 -0.92 -27.10 6.31
C THR A 31 -0.58 -26.24 5.09
N GLY A 32 0.54 -26.49 4.40
CA GLY A 32 1.00 -25.73 3.24
C GLY A 32 2.28 -24.90 3.49
N PRO A 33 2.77 -24.17 2.48
CA PRO A 33 3.97 -23.34 2.57
C PRO A 33 3.77 -22.14 3.50
N THR A 34 4.85 -21.68 4.13
CA THR A 34 4.91 -20.46 4.96
C THR A 34 6.34 -19.96 5.02
N TRP A 35 6.51 -18.68 5.35
CA TRP A 35 7.82 -18.09 5.55
C TRP A 35 8.02 -17.78 7.02
N ARG A 36 9.09 -18.35 7.60
CA ARG A 36 9.46 -18.02 8.98
C ARG A 36 10.34 -16.79 8.97
N ASP A 37 9.94 -15.80 9.74
CA ASP A 37 10.84 -14.72 10.09
C ASP A 37 12.03 -15.32 10.85
N ARG A 38 13.23 -15.13 10.31
CA ARG A 38 14.47 -15.63 10.90
C ARG A 38 14.93 -14.74 12.06
N SER A 39 14.34 -13.55 12.24
CA SER A 39 14.71 -12.62 13.30
C SER A 39 14.18 -13.07 14.67
N PRO A 40 15.06 -13.29 15.67
CA PRO A 40 14.65 -13.55 17.06
C PRO A 40 13.83 -12.41 17.67
N ARG A 41 13.94 -11.18 17.14
CA ARG A 41 13.21 -9.99 17.59
C ARG A 41 11.81 -9.88 17.02
N ALA A 42 11.52 -10.45 15.85
CA ALA A 42 10.16 -10.49 15.30
C ALA A 42 9.15 -11.21 16.20
N ARG A 43 9.64 -12.10 17.09
CA ARG A 43 8.81 -12.79 18.09
C ARG A 43 8.25 -11.87 19.19
N THR A 44 8.74 -10.64 19.34
CA THR A 44 8.31 -9.74 20.44
C THR A 44 7.24 -8.72 20.02
N GLY A 45 6.97 -8.58 18.72
CA GLY A 45 5.85 -7.79 18.21
C GLY A 45 4.51 -8.48 18.46
N ARG A 46 3.94 -8.33 19.65
CA ARG A 46 2.57 -8.79 19.95
C ARG A 46 1.60 -8.22 18.91
N GLY A 47 1.01 -9.08 18.07
CA GLY A 47 -0.17 -8.74 17.27
C GLY A 47 -0.02 -8.80 15.74
N ARG A 48 1.15 -9.10 15.18
CA ARG A 48 1.27 -9.34 13.72
C ARG A 48 0.72 -10.72 13.37
N SER A 49 -0.32 -10.75 12.54
CA SER A 49 -0.88 -12.01 12.03
C SER A 49 0.11 -12.61 11.02
N PRO A 50 0.53 -13.88 11.18
CA PRO A 50 1.41 -14.54 10.20
C PRO A 50 0.74 -14.68 8.82
N HIS A 51 -0.57 -14.44 8.74
CA HIS A 51 -1.35 -14.50 7.51
C HIS A 51 -1.59 -13.12 6.91
N ALA A 52 -1.17 -12.03 7.56
CA ALA A 52 -1.40 -10.66 7.11
C ALA A 52 -0.77 -10.37 5.73
N VAL A 53 -1.22 -9.28 5.11
CA VAL A 53 -0.63 -8.75 3.88
C VAL A 53 0.68 -8.02 4.17
N GLU A 54 0.74 -7.25 5.27
CA GLU A 54 1.90 -6.41 5.62
C GLU A 54 3.20 -7.22 5.62
N ASP A 55 3.31 -8.21 6.49
CA ASP A 55 4.53 -9.03 6.63
C ASP A 55 4.23 -10.53 6.75
N GLY A 56 3.02 -10.95 6.40
CA GLY A 56 2.60 -12.34 6.49
C GLY A 56 2.59 -13.08 5.15
N ASP A 57 2.20 -14.35 5.21
CA ASP A 57 2.14 -15.25 4.06
C ASP A 57 1.26 -14.70 2.91
N ALA A 58 0.26 -13.84 3.18
CA ALA A 58 -0.60 -13.27 2.14
C ALA A 58 0.14 -12.28 1.25
N GLY A 59 0.94 -11.40 1.86
CA GLY A 59 1.74 -10.42 1.11
C GLY A 59 2.78 -11.10 0.24
N ILE A 60 3.42 -12.13 0.79
CA ILE A 60 4.42 -12.93 0.08
C ILE A 60 3.78 -13.72 -1.07
N ALA A 61 2.65 -14.39 -0.83
CA ALA A 61 1.94 -15.11 -1.89
C ALA A 61 1.53 -14.18 -3.03
N TRP A 62 1.03 -12.98 -2.70
CA TRP A 62 0.71 -12.00 -3.73
C TRP A 62 1.95 -11.55 -4.51
N ALA A 63 3.04 -11.24 -3.82
CA ALA A 63 4.29 -10.85 -4.46
C ALA A 63 4.82 -11.95 -5.40
N LEU A 64 4.80 -13.20 -4.97
CA LEU A 64 5.21 -14.34 -5.79
C LEU A 64 4.37 -14.50 -7.05
N ALA A 65 3.06 -14.23 -6.99
CA ALA A 65 2.20 -14.28 -8.18
C ALA A 65 2.53 -13.15 -9.17
N GLU A 66 2.78 -11.93 -8.69
CA GLU A 66 3.17 -10.79 -9.54
C GLU A 66 4.57 -11.00 -10.15
N LEU A 67 5.54 -11.46 -9.35
CA LEU A 67 6.88 -11.81 -9.78
C LEU A 67 6.85 -12.96 -10.80
N GLY A 68 6.06 -14.00 -10.52
CA GLY A 68 5.87 -15.14 -11.42
C GLY A 68 5.36 -14.73 -12.80
N ARG A 69 4.40 -13.79 -12.87
CA ARG A 69 3.93 -13.26 -14.14
C ARG A 69 4.95 -12.37 -14.85
N THR A 70 5.64 -11.52 -14.09
CA THR A 70 6.56 -10.53 -14.66
C THR A 70 7.87 -11.16 -15.14
N LEU A 71 8.35 -12.17 -14.44
CA LEU A 71 9.60 -12.89 -14.71
C LEU A 71 9.39 -14.18 -15.52
N ASP A 72 8.15 -14.47 -15.93
CA ASP A 72 7.76 -15.72 -16.63
C ASP A 72 8.19 -16.99 -15.86
N ARG A 73 7.88 -17.02 -14.56
CA ARG A 73 8.24 -18.07 -13.60
C ARG A 73 7.00 -18.75 -13.04
N SER A 74 6.54 -19.81 -13.71
CA SER A 74 5.34 -20.56 -13.32
C SER A 74 5.46 -21.22 -11.94
N ASP A 75 6.68 -21.59 -11.53
CA ASP A 75 6.96 -22.18 -10.22
C ASP A 75 6.68 -21.23 -9.05
N LEU A 76 6.87 -19.92 -9.24
CA LEU A 76 6.50 -18.90 -8.24
C LEU A 76 4.98 -18.74 -8.16
N LEU A 77 4.29 -18.84 -9.29
CA LEU A 77 2.82 -18.77 -9.35
C LEU A 77 2.17 -20.00 -8.67
N ASP A 78 2.71 -21.19 -8.91
CA ASP A 78 2.27 -22.42 -8.22
C ASP A 78 2.45 -22.29 -6.71
N LEU A 79 3.60 -21.78 -6.27
CA LEU A 79 3.88 -21.55 -4.84
C LEU A 79 2.92 -20.50 -4.23
N ALA A 80 2.58 -19.45 -4.96
CA ALA A 80 1.60 -18.44 -4.54
C ALA A 80 0.20 -19.03 -4.35
N VAL A 81 -0.24 -19.90 -5.26
CA VAL A 81 -1.52 -20.62 -5.20
C VAL A 81 -1.59 -21.51 -3.96
N ASP A 82 -0.54 -22.29 -3.71
CA ASP A 82 -0.45 -23.17 -2.54
C ASP A 82 -0.50 -22.38 -1.22
N ALA A 83 0.24 -21.28 -1.13
CA ALA A 83 0.26 -20.41 0.04
C ALA A 83 -1.10 -19.71 0.30
N SER A 84 -1.82 -19.37 -0.77
CA SER A 84 -3.08 -18.62 -0.70
C SER A 84 -4.18 -19.38 0.04
N SER A 85 -4.31 -20.69 -0.18
CA SER A 85 -5.34 -21.50 0.47
C SER A 85 -5.17 -21.52 2.00
N ARG A 86 -3.95 -21.81 2.47
CA ARG A 86 -3.60 -21.85 3.90
C ARG A 86 -3.86 -20.50 4.57
N THR A 87 -3.38 -19.44 3.92
CA THR A 87 -3.42 -18.09 4.47
C THR A 87 -4.84 -17.60 4.67
N LEU A 88 -5.74 -17.90 3.72
CA LEU A 88 -7.15 -17.55 3.85
C LEU A 88 -7.81 -18.25 5.04
N ASP A 89 -7.58 -19.56 5.20
CA ASP A 89 -8.17 -20.37 6.27
C ASP A 89 -7.57 -20.02 7.66
N GLY A 90 -6.31 -19.59 7.69
CA GLY A 90 -5.65 -19.04 8.88
C GLY A 90 -6.22 -17.68 9.28
N ALA A 91 -6.31 -16.75 8.33
CA ALA A 91 -6.80 -15.39 8.56
C ALA A 91 -8.27 -15.36 9.01
N ALA A 92 -9.11 -16.26 8.48
CA ALA A 92 -10.50 -16.38 8.90
C ALA A 92 -10.67 -16.68 10.40
N ARG A 93 -9.66 -17.28 11.03
CA ARG A 93 -9.63 -17.58 12.48
C ARG A 93 -9.02 -16.45 13.31
N GLY A 94 -8.22 -15.56 12.72
CA GLY A 94 -7.46 -14.53 13.42
C GLY A 94 -8.23 -13.24 13.76
N GLY A 95 -9.40 -13.01 13.16
CA GLY A 95 -10.32 -11.93 13.55
C GLY A 95 -9.93 -10.50 13.11
N GLY A 96 -8.75 -10.29 12.51
CA GLY A 96 -8.37 -8.99 11.94
C GLY A 96 -9.23 -8.61 10.72
N VAL A 97 -9.46 -7.31 10.49
CA VAL A 97 -10.46 -6.84 9.50
C VAL A 97 -9.91 -6.00 8.35
N GLY A 98 -8.84 -5.22 8.58
CA GLY A 98 -8.31 -4.27 7.59
C GLY A 98 -7.52 -4.91 6.44
N LEU A 99 -6.98 -4.06 5.57
CA LEU A 99 -6.31 -4.48 4.33
C LEU A 99 -4.87 -4.94 4.55
N LEU A 100 -4.15 -4.38 5.53
CA LEU A 100 -2.76 -4.77 5.78
C LEU A 100 -2.67 -5.92 6.78
N THR A 101 -3.48 -5.87 7.83
CA THR A 101 -3.35 -6.76 8.99
C THR A 101 -4.48 -7.78 9.12
N GLY A 102 -5.51 -7.70 8.28
CA GLY A 102 -6.77 -8.42 8.46
C GLY A 102 -7.21 -9.29 7.28
N LEU A 103 -8.36 -9.96 7.49
CA LEU A 103 -8.96 -10.88 6.52
C LEU A 103 -9.34 -10.20 5.20
N ALA A 104 -9.69 -8.91 5.19
CA ALA A 104 -9.97 -8.20 3.94
C ALA A 104 -8.72 -8.12 3.05
N GLY A 105 -7.55 -7.87 3.66
CA GLY A 105 -6.24 -7.95 3.02
C GLY A 105 -5.96 -9.31 2.42
N VAL A 106 -6.10 -10.34 3.24
CA VAL A 106 -5.84 -11.72 2.81
C VAL A 106 -6.76 -12.12 1.67
N ALA A 107 -8.05 -11.78 1.75
CA ALA A 107 -8.99 -12.02 0.67
C ALA A 107 -8.58 -11.28 -0.61
N CYS A 108 -8.16 -10.02 -0.51
CA CYS A 108 -7.65 -9.25 -1.65
C CYS A 108 -6.45 -9.93 -2.32
N ALA A 109 -5.43 -10.28 -1.53
CA ALA A 109 -4.24 -10.97 -2.01
C ALA A 109 -4.59 -12.30 -2.71
N VAL A 110 -5.42 -13.13 -2.06
CA VAL A 110 -5.85 -14.43 -2.62
C VAL A 110 -6.70 -14.25 -3.88
N HIS A 111 -7.52 -13.20 -3.97
CA HIS A 111 -8.27 -12.90 -5.18
C HIS A 111 -7.34 -12.55 -6.34
N ARG A 112 -6.31 -11.73 -6.08
CA ARG A 112 -5.29 -11.34 -7.08
C ARG A 112 -4.44 -12.54 -7.52
N VAL A 113 -4.01 -13.40 -6.59
CA VAL A 113 -3.33 -14.67 -6.92
C VAL A 113 -4.25 -15.55 -7.78
N GLY A 114 -5.52 -15.71 -7.40
CA GLY A 114 -6.49 -16.47 -8.18
C GLY A 114 -6.76 -15.89 -9.57
N ALA A 115 -6.65 -14.56 -9.75
CA ALA A 115 -6.71 -13.94 -11.07
C ALA A 115 -5.44 -14.21 -11.89
N ALA A 116 -4.26 -14.12 -11.27
CA ALA A 116 -2.99 -14.38 -11.93
C ALA A 116 -2.83 -15.85 -12.36
N ALA A 117 -3.40 -16.78 -11.59
CA ALA A 117 -3.38 -18.21 -11.86
C ALA A 117 -4.64 -18.73 -12.57
N ASP A 118 -5.51 -17.85 -13.05
CA ASP A 118 -6.79 -18.20 -13.69
C ASP A 118 -7.66 -19.20 -12.88
N SER A 119 -7.60 -19.15 -11.55
CA SER A 119 -8.39 -19.99 -10.65
C SER A 119 -9.69 -19.30 -10.21
N PRO A 120 -10.86 -19.64 -10.79
CA PRO A 120 -12.15 -19.12 -10.33
C PRO A 120 -12.50 -19.56 -8.91
N GLU A 121 -12.03 -20.73 -8.46
CA GLU A 121 -12.28 -21.26 -7.11
C GLU A 121 -11.63 -20.40 -6.04
N LEU A 122 -10.35 -20.03 -6.22
CA LEU A 122 -9.66 -19.11 -5.30
C LEU A 122 -10.34 -17.75 -5.26
N ARG A 123 -10.71 -17.20 -6.42
CA ARG A 123 -11.44 -15.93 -6.50
C ARG A 123 -12.78 -15.99 -5.78
N GLN A 124 -13.52 -17.09 -5.89
CA GLN A 124 -14.78 -17.28 -5.18
C GLN A 124 -14.59 -17.42 -3.66
N ARG A 125 -13.58 -18.16 -3.20
CA ARG A 125 -13.23 -18.27 -1.77
C ARG A 125 -12.88 -16.89 -1.19
N ALA A 126 -12.02 -16.14 -1.88
CA ALA A 126 -11.66 -14.78 -1.49
C ALA A 126 -12.88 -13.86 -1.39
N ARG A 127 -13.77 -13.87 -2.39
CA ARG A 127 -15.02 -13.08 -2.37
C ARG A 127 -15.89 -13.39 -1.15
N ARG A 128 -16.06 -14.67 -0.81
CA ARG A 128 -16.81 -15.08 0.39
C ARG A 128 -16.13 -14.60 1.68
N ALA A 129 -14.80 -14.71 1.76
CA ALA A 129 -14.03 -14.26 2.91
C ALA A 129 -14.16 -12.73 3.11
N ALA A 130 -13.96 -11.93 2.06
CA ALA A 130 -14.10 -10.47 2.12
C ALA A 130 -15.50 -10.03 2.59
N ALA A 131 -16.55 -10.72 2.10
CA ALA A 131 -17.93 -10.46 2.50
C ALA A 131 -18.24 -10.85 3.96
N SER A 132 -17.45 -11.73 4.58
CA SER A 132 -17.66 -12.21 5.96
C SER A 132 -17.03 -11.30 7.03
N VAL A 133 -16.17 -10.37 6.62
CA VAL A 133 -15.45 -9.46 7.53
C VAL A 133 -16.44 -8.60 8.31
N ARG A 134 -16.23 -8.52 9.63
CA ARG A 134 -17.00 -7.68 10.55
C ARG A 134 -16.10 -6.58 11.10
N THR A 135 -16.24 -5.35 10.61
CA THR A 135 -15.35 -4.25 11.06
C THR A 135 -15.74 -3.70 12.43
N ASP A 136 -14.72 -3.33 13.21
CA ASP A 136 -14.85 -2.49 14.40
C ASP A 136 -15.29 -1.08 13.99
N PRO A 137 -16.40 -0.55 14.53
CA PRO A 137 -16.88 0.79 14.20
C PRO A 137 -15.95 1.93 14.64
N ARG A 138 -14.86 1.66 15.39
CA ARG A 138 -13.91 2.68 15.83
C ARG A 138 -12.66 2.80 14.95
N ARG A 139 -12.44 1.85 14.04
CA ARG A 139 -11.27 1.81 13.15
C ARG A 139 -11.67 2.10 11.72
N HIS A 140 -11.16 3.20 11.17
CA HIS A 140 -11.57 3.70 9.86
C HIS A 140 -10.50 3.57 8.79
N ASP A 141 -9.24 3.39 9.19
CA ASP A 141 -8.09 3.40 8.29
C ASP A 141 -8.02 2.22 7.31
N LEU A 142 -6.99 2.26 6.46
CA LEU A 142 -6.72 1.24 5.45
C LEU A 142 -6.14 -0.04 6.09
N ALA A 143 -5.19 0.13 6.99
CA ALA A 143 -4.38 -0.96 7.53
C ALA A 143 -5.20 -1.96 8.35
N THR A 144 -6.06 -1.44 9.22
CA THR A 144 -6.78 -2.20 10.24
C THR A 144 -8.29 -1.93 10.23
N GLY A 145 -8.76 -0.90 9.51
CA GLY A 145 -10.12 -0.39 9.61
C GLY A 145 -11.05 -0.64 8.41
N THR A 146 -12.13 0.15 8.41
CA THR A 146 -13.23 0.02 7.45
C THR A 146 -12.86 0.43 6.02
N ALA A 147 -11.93 1.38 5.83
CA ALA A 147 -11.45 1.72 4.48
C ALA A 147 -10.72 0.53 3.84
N GLY A 148 -9.93 -0.19 4.62
CA GLY A 148 -9.29 -1.43 4.17
C GLY A 148 -10.30 -2.52 3.79
N HIS A 149 -11.34 -2.69 4.59
CA HIS A 149 -12.44 -3.61 4.26
C HIS A 149 -13.16 -3.20 2.97
N LEU A 150 -13.47 -1.92 2.80
CA LEU A 150 -14.11 -1.41 1.58
C LEU A 150 -13.28 -1.72 0.33
N LEU A 151 -11.98 -1.47 0.34
CA LEU A 151 -11.12 -1.83 -0.78
C LEU A 151 -11.09 -3.34 -1.04
N GLY A 152 -11.01 -4.16 0.02
CA GLY A 152 -11.07 -5.62 -0.11
C GLY A 152 -12.38 -6.09 -0.76
N LEU A 153 -13.52 -5.47 -0.42
CA LEU A 153 -14.81 -5.74 -1.07
C LEU A 153 -14.80 -5.36 -2.56
N LEU A 154 -14.22 -4.21 -2.92
CA LEU A 154 -14.15 -3.75 -4.30
C LEU A 154 -13.25 -4.65 -5.15
N VAL A 155 -12.06 -5.01 -4.66
CA VAL A 155 -11.13 -5.90 -5.38
C VAL A 155 -11.73 -7.29 -5.55
N CYS A 156 -12.36 -7.84 -4.51
CA CYS A 156 -12.97 -9.18 -4.59
C CYS A 156 -14.32 -9.19 -5.34
N GLU A 157 -14.78 -8.04 -5.85
CA GLU A 157 -16.05 -7.86 -6.52
C GLU A 157 -17.24 -8.36 -5.69
N ALA A 158 -17.25 -7.97 -4.41
CA ALA A 158 -18.31 -8.32 -3.48
C ALA A 158 -19.65 -7.64 -3.87
N PRO A 159 -20.79 -8.13 -3.36
CA PRO A 159 -22.09 -7.53 -3.65
C PRO A 159 -22.17 -6.05 -3.28
N ALA A 160 -22.88 -5.26 -4.10
CA ALA A 160 -23.05 -3.82 -3.89
C ALA A 160 -23.65 -3.45 -2.53
N THR A 161 -24.44 -4.35 -1.92
CA THR A 161 -24.98 -4.18 -0.56
C THR A 161 -23.89 -4.14 0.50
N ALA A 162 -22.83 -4.95 0.38
CA ALA A 162 -21.69 -4.95 1.29
C ALA A 162 -20.87 -3.66 1.12
N VAL A 163 -20.62 -3.24 -0.12
CA VAL A 163 -19.95 -1.97 -0.45
C VAL A 163 -20.71 -0.79 0.17
N THR A 164 -22.03 -0.72 -0.05
CA THR A 164 -22.89 0.33 0.50
C THR A 164 -22.88 0.35 2.04
N ALA A 165 -22.83 -0.83 2.68
CA ALA A 165 -22.75 -0.91 4.13
C ALA A 165 -21.42 -0.36 4.67
N ALA A 166 -20.30 -0.65 4.00
CA ALA A 166 -18.98 -0.14 4.37
C ALA A 166 -18.84 1.37 4.13
N THR A 167 -19.31 1.89 2.98
CA THR A 167 -19.29 3.33 2.69
C THR A 167 -20.16 4.11 3.67
N ARG A 168 -21.34 3.59 4.03
CA ARG A 168 -22.20 4.19 5.07
C ARG A 168 -21.48 4.31 6.41
N ARG A 169 -20.70 3.29 6.82
CA ARG A 169 -19.92 3.34 8.06
C ARG A 169 -18.87 4.45 8.01
N LEU A 170 -18.10 4.55 6.93
CA LEU A 170 -17.11 5.63 6.77
C LEU A 170 -17.76 7.01 6.76
N ARG A 171 -18.93 7.16 6.14
CA ARG A 171 -19.69 8.42 6.17
C ARG A 171 -20.14 8.77 7.58
N THR A 172 -20.69 7.83 8.34
CA THR A 172 -21.11 8.07 9.72
C THR A 172 -19.93 8.39 10.64
N ALA A 173 -18.76 7.80 10.39
CA ALA A 173 -17.54 8.06 11.14
C ALA A 173 -16.83 9.38 10.77
N ALA A 174 -17.23 10.02 9.67
CA ALA A 174 -16.60 11.24 9.19
C ALA A 174 -16.82 12.39 10.20
N ARG A 175 -15.73 13.02 10.65
CA ARG A 175 -15.77 14.20 11.50
C ARG A 175 -15.69 15.46 10.63
N HIS A 176 -16.76 16.24 10.62
CA HIS A 176 -16.80 17.54 9.95
C HIS A 176 -16.19 18.61 10.85
N LEU A 177 -15.09 19.21 10.42
CA LEU A 177 -14.45 20.33 11.13
C LEU A 177 -15.00 21.69 10.66
N SER A 178 -15.50 21.75 9.43
CA SER A 178 -16.20 22.88 8.84
C SER A 178 -17.24 22.37 7.82
N ALA A 179 -17.96 23.29 7.17
CA ALA A 179 -18.92 22.95 6.12
C ALA A 179 -18.31 22.10 4.99
N ASN A 180 -17.00 22.25 4.78
CA ASN A 180 -16.32 21.62 3.68
C ASN A 180 -15.19 20.68 4.16
N THR A 181 -14.58 20.83 5.33
CA THR A 181 -13.40 20.03 5.74
C THR A 181 -13.78 18.81 6.59
N VAL A 182 -13.24 17.63 6.24
CA VAL A 182 -13.61 16.34 6.83
C VAL A 182 -12.38 15.51 7.17
N CYS A 183 -12.41 14.78 8.29
CA CYS A 183 -11.37 13.79 8.62
C CYS A 183 -11.95 12.55 9.29
N TRP A 184 -11.12 11.51 9.43
CA TRP A 184 -11.50 10.24 10.08
C TRP A 184 -10.59 9.97 11.28
N PRO A 185 -11.03 10.32 12.49
CA PRO A 185 -10.31 9.98 13.71
C PRO A 185 -10.30 8.47 13.95
N ASP A 186 -9.20 7.90 14.42
CA ASP A 186 -9.15 6.51 14.86
C ASP A 186 -9.64 6.37 16.32
N ALA A 187 -9.53 5.17 16.91
CA ALA A 187 -9.95 4.87 18.27
C ALA A 187 -9.30 5.75 19.35
N ASP A 188 -8.12 6.33 19.08
CA ASP A 188 -7.42 7.30 19.93
C ASP A 188 -7.96 8.75 19.78
N GLY A 189 -8.97 8.94 18.93
CA GLY A 189 -9.58 10.24 18.62
C GLY A 189 -8.76 11.12 17.68
N ARG A 190 -7.64 10.61 17.14
CA ARG A 190 -6.73 11.36 16.28
C ARG A 190 -6.96 11.00 14.82
N ALA A 191 -7.06 12.04 13.99
CA ALA A 191 -7.01 11.87 12.54
C ALA A 191 -5.55 11.98 12.09
N ARG A 192 -5.15 11.17 11.12
CA ARG A 192 -3.78 11.12 10.59
C ARG A 192 -3.78 11.41 9.09
N THR A 193 -2.65 11.87 8.58
CA THR A 193 -2.40 11.97 7.13
C THR A 193 -1.85 10.64 6.63
N GLY A 194 -1.82 10.44 5.30
CA GLY A 194 -1.19 9.27 4.70
C GLY A 194 -2.10 8.09 4.38
N LEU A 195 -1.52 7.05 3.79
CA LEU A 195 -2.27 5.96 3.17
C LEU A 195 -2.68 4.88 4.18
N ALA A 196 -1.73 4.28 4.91
CA ALA A 196 -2.02 3.11 5.74
C ALA A 196 -2.97 3.43 6.92
N HIS A 197 -2.67 4.49 7.66
CA HIS A 197 -3.37 4.87 8.90
C HIS A 197 -4.13 6.20 8.81
N GLY A 198 -4.14 6.82 7.64
CA GLY A 198 -4.55 8.21 7.49
C GLY A 198 -5.71 8.46 6.53
N THR A 199 -5.98 9.75 6.36
CA THR A 199 -7.08 10.28 5.57
C THR A 199 -6.93 9.93 4.09
N SER A 200 -5.71 9.92 3.54
CA SER A 200 -5.46 9.47 2.17
C SER A 200 -5.94 8.03 1.91
N GLY A 201 -5.77 7.10 2.85
CA GLY A 201 -6.31 5.73 2.73
C GLY A 201 -7.83 5.67 2.67
N VAL A 202 -8.50 6.49 3.48
CA VAL A 202 -9.96 6.58 3.46
C VAL A 202 -10.45 7.22 2.16
N ILE A 203 -9.80 8.29 1.71
CA ILE A 203 -10.08 8.96 0.43
C ILE A 203 -9.96 7.96 -0.72
N LEU A 204 -8.87 7.19 -0.79
CA LEU A 204 -8.66 6.19 -1.82
C LEU A 204 -9.82 5.19 -1.87
N ALA A 205 -10.20 4.64 -0.72
CA ALA A 205 -11.29 3.66 -0.65
C ALA A 205 -12.65 4.24 -1.09
N LEU A 206 -12.95 5.47 -0.68
CA LEU A 206 -14.19 6.16 -1.08
C LEU A 206 -14.19 6.51 -2.58
N ALA A 207 -13.06 6.94 -3.13
CA ALA A 207 -12.94 7.28 -4.55
C ALA A 207 -13.11 6.07 -5.46
N GLU A 208 -12.49 4.94 -5.10
CA GLU A 208 -12.67 3.66 -5.82
C GLU A 208 -14.13 3.19 -5.75
N ALA A 209 -14.79 3.34 -4.60
CA ALA A 209 -16.21 3.02 -4.46
C ALA A 209 -17.09 3.93 -5.32
N ALA A 210 -16.83 5.24 -5.33
CA ALA A 210 -17.58 6.22 -6.13
C ALA A 210 -17.43 5.96 -7.63
N ALA A 211 -16.21 5.66 -8.10
CA ALA A 211 -15.95 5.36 -9.50
C ALA A 211 -16.61 4.04 -9.95
N ARG A 212 -16.57 2.99 -9.10
CA ARG A 212 -17.15 1.67 -9.44
C ARG A 212 -18.67 1.62 -9.26
N HIS A 213 -19.22 2.46 -8.39
CA HIS A 213 -20.65 2.56 -8.10
C HIS A 213 -21.11 4.02 -8.20
N PRO A 214 -21.36 4.55 -9.41
CA PRO A 214 -21.67 5.97 -9.63
C PRO A 214 -22.85 6.51 -8.83
N VAL A 215 -23.82 5.66 -8.47
CA VAL A 215 -24.95 6.02 -7.58
C VAL A 215 -24.51 6.49 -6.20
N LEU A 216 -23.31 6.09 -5.73
CA LEU A 216 -22.74 6.52 -4.47
C LEU A 216 -21.97 7.84 -4.60
N ALA A 217 -21.59 8.26 -5.82
CA ALA A 217 -20.68 9.39 -6.03
C ALA A 217 -21.20 10.70 -5.43
N THR A 218 -22.51 10.98 -5.55
CA THR A 218 -23.16 12.16 -4.97
C THR A 218 -22.89 12.31 -3.47
N ASP A 219 -22.87 11.20 -2.73
CA ASP A 219 -22.64 11.19 -1.29
C ASP A 219 -21.16 11.11 -0.91
N LEU A 220 -20.32 10.51 -1.77
CA LEU A 220 -18.92 10.22 -1.43
C LEU A 220 -17.95 11.32 -1.90
N VAL A 221 -18.20 11.97 -3.04
CA VAL A 221 -17.34 13.03 -3.58
C VAL A 221 -17.16 14.19 -2.58
N PRO A 222 -18.21 14.71 -1.91
CA PRO A 222 -18.01 15.76 -0.91
C PRO A 222 -17.10 15.36 0.26
N LEU A 223 -17.12 14.08 0.66
CA LEU A 223 -16.24 13.55 1.71
C LEU A 223 -14.80 13.43 1.21
N ILE A 224 -14.61 13.00 -0.04
CA ILE A 224 -13.29 12.91 -0.70
C ILE A 224 -12.66 14.32 -0.76
N ASP A 225 -13.36 15.30 -1.32
CA ASP A 225 -12.88 16.68 -1.41
C ASP A 225 -12.66 17.31 -0.03
N GLY A 226 -13.49 16.95 0.96
CA GLY A 226 -13.33 17.40 2.33
C GLY A 226 -12.11 16.81 3.04
N GLY A 227 -11.81 15.54 2.78
CA GLY A 227 -10.60 14.87 3.23
C GLY A 227 -9.35 15.44 2.58
N LEU A 228 -9.39 15.69 1.27
CA LEU A 228 -8.29 16.33 0.54
C LEU A 228 -7.96 17.69 1.15
N ARG A 229 -8.97 18.52 1.39
CA ARG A 229 -8.79 19.84 2.02
C ARG A 229 -8.29 19.75 3.46
N TRP A 230 -8.71 18.73 4.22
CA TRP A 230 -8.14 18.49 5.55
C TRP A 230 -6.66 18.16 5.46
N GLU A 231 -6.26 17.22 4.59
CA GLU A 231 -4.87 16.80 4.46
C GLU A 231 -3.98 17.94 3.91
N SER A 232 -4.46 18.74 2.96
CA SER A 232 -3.74 19.92 2.46
C SER A 232 -3.47 20.97 3.56
N ALA A 233 -4.29 21.05 4.60
CA ALA A 233 -4.06 21.97 5.72
C ALA A 233 -2.85 21.57 6.60
N TRP A 234 -2.33 20.35 6.42
CA TRP A 234 -1.14 19.83 7.11
C TRP A 234 0.11 19.81 6.22
N PHE A 235 0.03 20.37 5.01
CA PHE A 235 1.19 20.50 4.13
C PHE A 235 2.14 21.60 4.65
N GLU A 236 3.42 21.26 4.74
CA GLU A 236 4.51 22.15 5.15
C GLU A 236 5.38 22.49 3.93
N PRO A 237 5.24 23.70 3.34
CA PRO A 237 5.94 24.07 2.12
C PRO A 237 7.46 23.98 2.21
N GLU A 238 8.04 24.29 3.38
CA GLU A 238 9.49 24.23 3.60
C GLU A 238 10.02 22.79 3.57
N ALA A 239 9.20 21.84 4.02
CA ALA A 239 9.52 20.43 4.05
C ALA A 239 9.04 19.67 2.80
N ASP A 240 8.26 20.30 1.91
CA ASP A 240 7.55 19.61 0.81
C ASP A 240 6.78 18.36 1.28
N ALA A 241 6.34 18.35 2.54
CA ALA A 241 5.83 17.16 3.21
C ALA A 241 4.56 17.46 4.01
N TRP A 242 3.89 16.41 4.45
CA TRP A 242 2.71 16.52 5.30
C TRP A 242 3.09 16.16 6.72
N SER A 243 2.79 17.07 7.64
CA SER A 243 2.88 16.77 9.06
C SER A 243 1.77 15.82 9.47
N THR A 244 2.08 14.90 10.38
CA THR A 244 1.04 14.14 11.07
C THR A 244 0.59 14.97 12.26
N PRO A 245 -0.72 15.21 12.45
CA PRO A 245 -1.21 15.95 13.60
C PRO A 245 -0.68 15.34 14.90
N GLY A 246 0.04 16.15 15.68
CA GLY A 246 0.47 15.78 17.02
C GLY A 246 -0.72 15.50 17.94
N SER A 247 -0.44 14.88 19.07
CA SER A 247 -1.39 14.53 20.14
C SER A 247 -2.03 15.76 20.82
N GLY A 248 -2.93 16.47 20.13
CA GLY A 248 -3.67 17.60 20.65
C GLY A 248 -5.19 17.40 20.53
N PRO A 249 -5.99 17.63 21.59
CA PRO A 249 -7.44 17.50 21.55
C PRO A 249 -8.11 18.78 21.02
N THR A 250 -7.72 19.30 19.86
CA THR A 250 -8.45 20.42 19.24
C THR A 250 -8.28 20.38 17.72
N GLY A 251 -9.39 20.21 16.99
CA GLY A 251 -9.47 20.20 15.53
C GLY A 251 -9.28 21.58 14.87
N ALA A 252 -8.44 22.44 15.44
CA ALA A 252 -7.99 23.66 14.81
C ALA A 252 -6.52 23.48 14.39
N PRO A 253 -6.09 24.01 13.24
CA PRO A 253 -4.68 24.14 12.92
C PRO A 253 -4.06 25.12 13.92
N ALA A 254 -3.70 24.65 15.11
CA ALA A 254 -2.69 25.32 15.90
C ALA A 254 -1.39 25.16 15.11
N ALA A 255 -0.75 26.29 14.79
CA ALA A 255 0.56 26.29 14.13
C ALA A 255 1.46 25.26 14.82
N PRO A 256 2.25 24.46 14.07
CA PRO A 256 3.14 23.47 14.65
C PRO A 256 4.05 24.19 15.65
N SER A 257 3.75 24.05 16.94
CA SER A 257 4.69 24.41 17.99
C SER A 257 5.81 23.41 17.84
N GLY A 258 6.86 23.83 17.15
CA GLY A 258 7.99 22.98 16.81
C GLY A 258 8.43 22.24 18.07
N HIS A 259 8.54 20.92 17.96
CA HIS A 259 9.40 19.99 18.72
C HIS A 259 8.77 18.60 18.92
N ASP A 260 7.48 18.38 18.64
CA ASP A 260 6.85 17.04 18.78
C ASP A 260 6.34 16.40 17.47
N ALA A 261 6.64 17.01 16.31
CA ALA A 261 6.40 16.39 15.01
C ALA A 261 7.46 15.31 14.76
N HIS A 262 7.32 14.15 15.41
CA HIS A 262 7.97 12.95 14.91
C HIS A 262 7.36 12.64 13.55
N ALA A 263 8.08 12.98 12.48
CA ALA A 263 7.83 12.38 11.18
C ALA A 263 7.74 10.88 11.41
N THR A 264 6.53 10.33 11.28
CA THR A 264 6.35 8.89 11.38
C THR A 264 7.22 8.30 10.29
N GLY A 265 8.28 7.59 10.67
CA GLY A 265 9.30 7.05 9.76
C GLY A 265 8.79 5.95 8.83
N ASP A 266 7.49 5.95 8.52
CA ASP A 266 6.79 5.02 7.66
C ASP A 266 6.33 5.79 6.40
N PRO A 267 7.10 5.79 5.29
CA PRO A 267 6.73 6.41 4.03
C PRO A 267 5.35 6.02 3.49
N TRP A 268 4.82 4.83 3.77
CA TRP A 268 3.44 4.50 3.41
C TRP A 268 2.40 5.24 4.25
N THR A 269 2.75 5.68 5.46
CA THR A 269 1.99 6.69 6.21
C THR A 269 2.36 8.14 5.84
N GLY A 270 3.39 8.34 5.04
CA GLY A 270 3.96 9.64 4.71
C GLY A 270 3.74 10.07 3.25
N PRO A 271 4.68 10.86 2.70
CA PRO A 271 4.57 11.41 1.35
C PRO A 271 4.36 10.36 0.25
N VAL A 272 4.93 9.15 0.36
CA VAL A 272 4.74 8.08 -0.63
C VAL A 272 3.27 7.69 -0.74
N GLY A 273 2.63 7.38 0.39
CA GLY A 273 1.22 7.00 0.41
C GLY A 273 0.28 8.09 -0.10
N ILE A 274 0.57 9.35 0.21
CA ILE A 274 -0.19 10.51 -0.29
C ILE A 274 -0.01 10.62 -1.81
N GLY A 275 1.23 10.60 -2.32
CA GLY A 275 1.52 10.69 -3.76
C GLY A 275 0.82 9.59 -4.56
N LEU A 276 0.88 8.33 -4.09
CA LEU A 276 0.20 7.20 -4.71
C LEU A 276 -1.34 7.40 -4.73
N THR A 277 -1.91 7.91 -3.64
CA THR A 277 -3.33 8.24 -3.57
C THR A 277 -3.70 9.29 -4.62
N ARG A 278 -2.91 10.37 -4.73
CA ARG A 278 -3.16 11.45 -5.70
C ARG A 278 -3.03 11.00 -7.15
N LEU A 279 -2.05 10.16 -7.46
CA LEU A 279 -1.93 9.52 -8.77
C LEU A 279 -3.17 8.68 -9.09
N ARG A 280 -3.68 7.92 -8.13
CA ARG A 280 -4.91 7.16 -8.35
C ARG A 280 -6.12 8.06 -8.58
N LEU A 281 -6.26 9.13 -7.80
CA LEU A 281 -7.35 10.09 -8.01
C LEU A 281 -7.29 10.72 -9.40
N LEU A 282 -6.10 11.07 -9.90
CA LEU A 282 -5.92 11.55 -11.27
C LEU A 282 -6.41 10.52 -12.30
N ALA A 283 -6.04 9.25 -12.14
CA ALA A 283 -6.50 8.19 -13.03
C ALA A 283 -8.03 7.96 -12.95
N LEU A 284 -8.63 8.04 -11.76
CA LEU A 284 -10.09 7.92 -11.59
C LEU A 284 -10.84 9.11 -12.19
N ARG A 285 -10.27 10.32 -12.15
CA ARG A 285 -10.82 11.48 -12.86
C ARG A 285 -10.80 11.30 -14.35
N ASP A 286 -9.70 10.76 -14.88
CA ASP A 286 -9.60 10.44 -16.31
C ASP A 286 -10.62 9.35 -16.72
N GLN A 287 -11.17 8.62 -15.75
CA GLN A 287 -12.28 7.66 -15.89
C GLN A 287 -13.67 8.26 -15.60
N GLY A 288 -13.78 9.56 -15.34
CA GLY A 288 -15.04 10.27 -15.14
C GLY A 288 -15.45 10.53 -13.69
N LEU A 289 -14.58 10.29 -12.70
CA LEU A 289 -14.84 10.72 -11.33
C LEU A 289 -14.68 12.24 -11.21
N GLU A 290 -15.78 12.97 -11.01
CA GLU A 290 -15.76 14.42 -10.85
C GLU A 290 -15.37 14.81 -9.42
N LEU A 291 -14.24 15.51 -9.26
CA LEU A 291 -13.74 16.03 -7.99
C LEU A 291 -13.66 17.55 -8.03
N ALA A 292 -14.05 18.23 -6.94
CA ALA A 292 -13.97 19.68 -6.84
C ALA A 292 -12.51 20.16 -6.70
N THR A 293 -11.62 19.36 -6.09
CA THR A 293 -10.19 19.68 -6.05
C THR A 293 -9.64 19.80 -7.48
N PRO A 294 -8.99 20.92 -7.87
CA PRO A 294 -8.44 21.09 -9.22
C PRO A 294 -7.37 20.03 -9.57
N ARG A 295 -7.30 19.61 -10.85
CA ARG A 295 -6.30 18.64 -11.32
C ARG A 295 -4.88 19.10 -11.02
N THR A 296 -4.61 20.39 -11.21
CA THR A 296 -3.31 21.02 -10.94
C THR A 296 -2.86 20.85 -9.48
N ASN A 297 -3.79 20.84 -8.53
CA ASN A 297 -3.47 20.65 -7.11
C ASN A 297 -3.05 19.20 -6.84
N LEU A 298 -3.77 18.22 -7.41
CA LEU A 298 -3.39 16.81 -7.28
C LEU A 298 -2.00 16.53 -7.89
N VAL A 299 -1.69 17.14 -9.04
CA VAL A 299 -0.36 17.02 -9.66
C VAL A 299 0.72 17.69 -8.80
N ALA A 300 0.44 18.87 -8.26
CA ALA A 300 1.37 19.55 -7.35
C ALA A 300 1.66 18.71 -6.09
N ASP A 301 0.65 18.08 -5.50
CA ASP A 301 0.81 17.15 -4.38
C ASP A 301 1.72 15.96 -4.75
N VAL A 302 1.54 15.38 -5.95
CA VAL A 302 2.42 14.28 -6.43
C VAL A 302 3.87 14.77 -6.55
N HIS A 303 4.10 15.96 -7.11
CA HIS A 303 5.45 16.51 -7.22
C HIS A 303 6.10 16.75 -5.86
N ALA A 304 5.36 17.30 -4.89
CA ALA A 304 5.86 17.48 -3.53
C ALA A 304 6.17 16.13 -2.86
N ALA A 305 5.25 15.16 -2.99
CA ALA A 305 5.45 13.80 -2.48
C ALA A 305 6.72 13.14 -3.03
N VAL A 306 6.97 13.24 -4.34
CA VAL A 306 8.18 12.72 -4.99
C VAL A 306 9.44 13.41 -4.46
N ARG A 307 9.44 14.74 -4.31
CA ARG A 307 10.62 15.47 -3.80
C ARG A 307 10.93 15.07 -2.35
N ALA A 308 9.92 15.00 -1.49
CA ALA A 308 10.10 14.61 -0.10
C ALA A 308 10.59 13.16 0.02
N SER A 309 9.92 12.21 -0.65
CA SER A 309 10.29 10.79 -0.58
C SER A 309 11.66 10.50 -1.17
N THR A 310 12.05 11.16 -2.28
CA THR A 310 13.38 11.01 -2.89
C THR A 310 14.49 11.45 -1.94
N ARG A 311 14.31 12.55 -1.19
CA ARG A 311 15.28 12.98 -0.17
C ARG A 311 15.44 11.95 0.93
N THR A 312 14.33 11.39 1.43
CA THR A 312 14.35 10.34 2.45
C THR A 312 15.00 9.05 1.94
N ALA A 313 14.67 8.63 0.71
CA ALA A 313 15.19 7.42 0.10
C ALA A 313 16.72 7.44 -0.07
N ARG A 314 17.30 8.60 -0.41
CA ARG A 314 18.78 8.76 -0.48
C ARG A 314 19.47 8.76 0.89
N ALA A 315 18.73 9.05 1.96
CA ALA A 315 19.26 9.13 3.31
C ALA A 315 19.15 7.80 4.09
N THR A 316 18.48 6.79 3.53
CA THR A 316 18.26 5.50 4.18
C THR A 316 19.03 4.38 3.48
N THR A 317 19.45 3.37 4.25
CA THR A 317 19.98 2.10 3.73
C THR A 317 18.93 0.99 3.72
N ASP A 318 17.73 1.28 4.23
CA ASP A 318 16.61 0.36 4.22
C ASP A 318 15.96 0.32 2.83
N LEU A 319 15.82 -0.88 2.29
CA LEU A 319 15.24 -1.16 0.99
C LEU A 319 13.80 -1.68 1.09
N SER A 320 13.21 -1.69 2.29
CA SER A 320 11.84 -2.10 2.50
C SER A 320 10.86 -1.22 1.74
N LEU A 321 9.70 -1.79 1.41
CA LEU A 321 8.66 -1.08 0.70
C LEU A 321 7.93 -0.08 1.60
N GLY A 322 7.59 -0.51 2.82
CA GLY A 322 6.79 0.21 3.79
C GLY A 322 7.51 1.43 4.35
N HIS A 323 8.79 1.27 4.71
CA HIS A 323 9.57 2.35 5.31
C HIS A 323 10.90 2.73 4.62
N GLY A 324 11.29 2.01 3.57
CA GLY A 324 12.57 2.18 2.90
C GLY A 324 12.49 2.84 1.52
N ALA A 325 13.60 2.71 0.77
CA ALA A 325 13.77 3.28 -0.56
C ALA A 325 12.79 2.67 -1.59
N ALA A 326 12.39 1.40 -1.44
CA ALA A 326 11.51 0.72 -2.39
C ALA A 326 10.12 1.37 -2.50
N GLY A 327 9.57 1.92 -1.42
CA GLY A 327 8.32 2.69 -1.48
C GLY A 327 8.43 3.92 -2.38
N THR A 328 9.60 4.57 -2.38
CA THR A 328 9.87 5.73 -3.23
C THR A 328 10.03 5.34 -4.69
N TRP A 329 10.68 4.20 -4.96
CA TRP A 329 10.78 3.65 -6.31
C TRP A 329 9.40 3.34 -6.89
N ASP A 330 8.51 2.73 -6.10
CA ASP A 330 7.13 2.43 -6.50
C ASP A 330 6.34 3.71 -6.82
N LEU A 331 6.51 4.77 -6.02
CA LEU A 331 5.91 6.08 -6.30
C LEU A 331 6.45 6.68 -7.61
N LEU A 332 7.77 6.68 -7.82
CA LEU A 332 8.38 7.24 -9.04
C LEU A 332 7.94 6.47 -10.28
N ALA A 333 7.95 5.13 -10.23
CA ALA A 333 7.47 4.28 -11.32
C ALA A 333 5.99 4.54 -11.63
N SER A 334 5.16 4.66 -10.58
CA SER A 334 3.74 4.99 -10.71
C SER A 334 3.52 6.39 -11.29
N ALA A 335 4.34 7.38 -10.90
CA ALA A 335 4.27 8.73 -11.42
C ALA A 335 4.70 8.79 -12.89
N ALA A 336 5.71 8.02 -13.29
CA ALA A 336 6.14 7.91 -14.69
C ALA A 336 5.00 7.45 -15.60
N VAL A 337 4.20 6.47 -15.15
CA VAL A 337 3.04 5.97 -15.88
C VAL A 337 1.87 6.96 -15.83
N GLY A 338 1.51 7.43 -14.63
CA GLY A 338 0.32 8.24 -14.42
C GLY A 338 0.42 9.67 -14.97
N LEU A 339 1.63 10.22 -15.08
CA LEU A 339 1.90 11.56 -15.60
C LEU A 339 2.63 11.56 -16.96
N ASP A 340 2.84 10.38 -17.55
CA ASP A 340 3.56 10.19 -18.82
C ASP A 340 4.89 10.96 -18.89
N THR A 341 5.66 10.90 -17.81
CA THR A 341 6.90 11.69 -17.67
C THR A 341 8.10 10.76 -17.56
N GLN A 342 8.87 10.67 -18.64
CA GLN A 342 10.09 9.85 -18.72
C GLN A 342 11.11 10.21 -17.63
N GLY A 343 11.14 11.47 -17.18
CA GLY A 343 12.01 11.91 -16.09
C GLY A 343 11.79 11.14 -14.78
N TYR A 344 10.56 10.74 -14.45
CA TYR A 344 10.32 9.93 -13.25
C TYR A 344 10.81 8.51 -13.38
N ARG A 345 10.73 7.93 -14.59
CA ARG A 345 11.29 6.60 -14.85
C ARG A 345 12.80 6.61 -14.66
N SER A 346 13.50 7.56 -15.28
CA SER A 346 14.95 7.69 -15.10
C SER A 346 15.32 7.90 -13.64
N ALA A 347 14.61 8.77 -12.91
CA ALA A 347 14.85 8.97 -11.49
C ALA A 347 14.62 7.70 -10.64
N ALA A 348 13.62 6.88 -10.98
CA ALA A 348 13.37 5.60 -10.29
C ALA A 348 14.52 4.61 -10.48
N VAL A 349 15.01 4.49 -11.72
CA VAL A 349 16.14 3.62 -12.09
C VAL A 349 17.42 4.08 -11.40
N ASP A 350 17.75 5.38 -11.50
CA ASP A 350 18.95 5.95 -10.88
C ASP A 350 18.94 5.75 -9.36
N LEU A 351 17.81 6.00 -8.70
CA LEU A 351 17.67 5.87 -7.26
C LEU A 351 17.73 4.41 -6.80
N ALA A 352 17.18 3.47 -7.58
CA ALA A 352 17.30 2.04 -7.30
C ALA A 352 18.77 1.59 -7.40
N HIS A 353 19.49 2.01 -8.45
CA HIS A 353 20.91 1.68 -8.60
C HIS A 353 21.79 2.31 -7.51
N GLU A 354 21.56 3.56 -7.15
CA GLU A 354 22.26 4.25 -6.05
C GLU A 354 22.13 3.45 -4.74
N ALA A 355 20.89 3.05 -4.40
CA ALA A 355 20.60 2.32 -3.19
C ALA A 355 21.20 0.89 -3.20
N LEU A 356 21.09 0.16 -4.32
CA LEU A 356 21.68 -1.18 -4.47
C LEU A 356 23.22 -1.13 -4.40
N ALA A 357 23.85 -0.13 -5.03
CA ALA A 357 25.29 0.06 -4.97
C ALA A 357 25.77 0.38 -3.54
N ALA A 358 24.99 1.16 -2.78
CA ALA A 358 25.27 1.48 -1.39
C ALA A 358 25.06 0.27 -0.45
N HIS A 359 24.10 -0.60 -0.75
CA HIS A 359 23.80 -1.79 0.03
C HIS A 359 24.83 -2.92 -0.16
N GLY A 360 25.48 -2.98 -1.33
CA GLY A 360 26.52 -3.96 -1.63
C GLY A 360 25.97 -5.30 -2.10
N THR A 361 26.73 -6.39 -1.87
CA THR A 361 26.38 -7.75 -2.31
C THR A 361 25.52 -8.52 -1.30
N THR A 362 25.25 -7.95 -0.13
CA THR A 362 24.34 -8.55 0.84
C THR A 362 22.92 -8.43 0.31
N VAL A 363 22.16 -9.52 0.39
CA VAL A 363 20.75 -9.49 0.02
C VAL A 363 20.02 -8.54 0.98
N PRO A 364 19.18 -7.60 0.48
CA PRO A 364 18.23 -6.87 1.29
C PRO A 364 17.50 -7.89 2.15
N GLY A 365 17.70 -7.90 3.47
CA GLY A 365 17.41 -9.15 4.19
C GLY A 365 18.32 -9.48 5.37
N GLN A 366 19.52 -8.92 5.43
CA GLN A 366 20.53 -9.31 6.45
C GLN A 366 20.66 -8.35 7.65
N GLY A 367 19.62 -7.56 7.94
CA GLY A 367 19.53 -6.72 9.15
C GLY A 367 18.51 -7.25 10.17
N ASP A 368 18.50 -6.68 11.39
CA ASP A 368 17.62 -7.11 12.50
C ASP A 368 16.10 -7.05 12.17
N ASP A 369 15.71 -6.27 11.15
CA ASP A 369 14.31 -6.04 10.72
C ASP A 369 13.98 -6.67 9.35
N ALA A 370 14.88 -7.48 8.80
CA ALA A 370 14.80 -7.87 7.40
C ALA A 370 14.15 -9.26 7.24
N GLY A 371 12.83 -9.23 7.07
CA GLY A 371 11.99 -10.41 6.88
C GLY A 371 11.67 -10.70 5.41
N PRO A 372 10.95 -11.80 5.13
CA PRO A 372 10.45 -12.11 3.79
C PRO A 372 9.22 -11.29 3.39
N GLY A 373 8.69 -10.47 4.31
CA GLY A 373 7.41 -9.77 4.21
C GLY A 373 7.29 -8.78 3.04
N LEU A 374 6.06 -8.33 2.79
CA LEU A 374 5.77 -7.41 1.70
C LEU A 374 6.16 -5.97 2.04
N LEU A 375 5.83 -5.47 3.23
CA LEU A 375 6.13 -4.08 3.58
C LEU A 375 7.53 -3.93 4.16
N SER A 376 7.94 -4.80 5.07
CA SER A 376 9.27 -4.71 5.71
C SER A 376 10.38 -5.49 5.00
N GLY A 377 10.05 -6.26 3.96
CA GLY A 377 10.92 -7.35 3.52
C GLY A 377 11.19 -7.45 2.03
N ILE A 378 11.85 -8.56 1.68
CA ILE A 378 12.43 -8.80 0.35
C ILE A 378 11.35 -8.93 -0.75
N ALA A 379 10.14 -9.37 -0.39
CA ALA A 379 9.02 -9.46 -1.32
C ALA A 379 8.60 -8.07 -1.82
N GLY A 380 8.56 -7.08 -0.93
CA GLY A 380 8.29 -5.69 -1.31
C GLY A 380 9.37 -5.10 -2.20
N THR A 381 10.63 -5.31 -1.84
CA THR A 381 11.78 -4.83 -2.60
C THR A 381 11.79 -5.42 -4.01
N ALA A 382 11.59 -6.73 -4.15
CA ALA A 382 11.55 -7.41 -5.44
C ALA A 382 10.43 -6.85 -6.34
N LEU A 383 9.23 -6.65 -5.79
CA LEU A 383 8.13 -6.04 -6.54
C LEU A 383 8.44 -4.62 -6.99
N ALA A 384 8.97 -3.78 -6.12
CA ALA A 384 9.32 -2.41 -6.46
C ALA A 384 10.37 -2.38 -7.59
N LEU A 385 11.37 -3.27 -7.57
CA LEU A 385 12.36 -3.38 -8.64
C LEU A 385 11.73 -3.78 -9.98
N THR A 386 10.80 -4.75 -9.99
CA THR A 386 10.06 -5.07 -11.21
C THR A 386 9.21 -3.91 -11.70
N ALA A 387 8.62 -3.11 -10.80
CA ALA A 387 7.88 -1.90 -11.16
C ALA A 387 8.77 -0.84 -11.80
N VAL A 388 10.00 -0.66 -11.31
CA VAL A 388 10.97 0.26 -11.91
C VAL A 388 11.39 -0.21 -13.30
N ALA A 389 11.78 -1.48 -13.42
CA ALA A 389 12.28 -2.03 -14.69
C ALA A 389 11.17 -2.16 -15.74
N THR A 390 9.95 -2.45 -15.30
CA THR A 390 8.78 -2.63 -16.14
C THR A 390 7.57 -1.91 -15.53
N PRO A 391 7.42 -0.59 -15.74
CA PRO A 391 6.39 0.25 -15.08
C PRO A 391 4.93 -0.22 -15.29
N ARG A 392 4.70 -1.13 -16.24
CA ARG A 392 3.39 -1.73 -16.50
C ARG A 392 3.24 -3.17 -15.98
N ALA A 393 4.29 -3.88 -15.58
CA ALA A 393 4.21 -5.32 -15.28
C ALA A 393 3.71 -5.65 -13.87
N GLY A 394 3.96 -4.80 -12.88
CA GLY A 394 3.52 -4.99 -11.50
C GLY A 394 3.95 -3.79 -10.66
N SER A 395 3.21 -3.47 -9.59
CA SER A 395 3.64 -2.46 -8.61
C SER A 395 3.04 -2.84 -7.26
N ALA A 396 3.74 -2.52 -6.17
CA ALA A 396 3.24 -2.86 -4.85
C ALA A 396 1.91 -2.12 -4.55
N SER A 397 1.81 -0.89 -5.05
CA SER A 397 0.59 -0.10 -5.05
C SER A 397 -0.62 -0.80 -5.69
N ARG A 398 -0.44 -1.70 -6.68
CA ARG A 398 -1.58 -2.41 -7.33
C ARG A 398 -2.40 -3.28 -6.39
N LEU A 399 -1.86 -3.73 -5.27
CA LEU A 399 -2.67 -4.44 -4.26
C LEU A 399 -3.79 -3.55 -3.71
N PHE A 400 -3.55 -2.25 -3.66
CA PHE A 400 -4.41 -1.23 -3.04
C PHE A 400 -5.32 -0.53 -4.06
N LEU A 401 -5.03 -0.66 -5.35
CA LEU A 401 -5.82 -0.07 -6.41
C LEU A 401 -6.88 -1.08 -6.86
N ALA A 402 -8.15 -0.68 -6.91
CA ALA A 402 -9.23 -1.57 -7.39
C ALA A 402 -9.31 -1.65 -8.93
N GLY A 403 -8.27 -1.16 -9.61
CA GLY A 403 -8.13 -1.20 -11.06
C GLY A 403 -7.98 -2.62 -11.61
N ARG A 404 -8.52 -2.80 -12.82
CA ARG A 404 -8.39 -4.01 -13.65
C ARG A 404 -7.02 -4.12 -14.27
#